data_AF-A0A8X7RJ47-F1
#
_entry.id   AF-A0A8X7RJ47-F1
#
_cell.length_a   1.000
_cell.length_b   1.000
_cell.length_c   1.000
_cell.angle_alpha   90.00
_cell.angle_beta   90.00
_cell.angle_gamma   90.00
#
_symmetry.space_group_name_H-M   'P 1'
#
loop_
_entity.id
_entity.type
_entity.pdbx_description
1 polymer ?
#
loop_
_entity_poly.entity_id
_entity_poly.type
_entity_poly.pdbx_seq_one_letter_code
_entity_poly.pdbx_strand_id
1 'polypeptide(L)'
;MANLSSAIDSVFWDHNLSSPQTLEGTARSVPGEPFPVDGARASRSHRIQQLSLLREGFPLGVIPAFAPSSDKRLGSFSLNSLLLSPSSSNWWAGLVGQFKPKKLFADIKTSISKAEEWDLQLFKDTTKHIVDKSLYSVGLWTQIALGSSSSLLLSAERLGDKNGIRKKLMFVHPLEKHDLTVEAAWPDLFLDHKGRFWDVPESLNFDFSSLAPETTGLQYRFGVHKSKGDPQQVNAAETSGDDAPASLFPGLCAKAAVSYKANRDLWRPKEKDDNTKEEEEDDDAPVFLPYDIRLKEPHAAVSGIVGSTLAAWITGRDTKRRSPISADAFGSACCTFQKGRFSKLYGDLTRVDARVDVSSASALAKRIFHAIRRSSGSNKTDDDASGSPRLSLIFQQQVAGPIVFKVDSQFQVGAGKYGAQMEDLIYSLNYSLRLLESGKVVAWYSPKRKEGMVELRVFEF
;
A
#
# COMPACT_ATOMS: atom_id res chain seq x y z
N MET A 1 10.30 -11.18 -3.10
CA MET A 1 11.26 -10.36 -3.87
C MET A 1 10.68 -8.97 -3.91
N ALA A 2 11.51 -7.94 -3.73
CA ALA A 2 11.03 -6.58 -3.92
C ALA A 2 10.37 -6.45 -5.31
N ASN A 3 9.11 -6.02 -5.36
CA ASN A 3 8.37 -5.96 -6.61
C ASN A 3 8.88 -4.78 -7.46
N LEU A 4 9.69 -5.10 -8.48
CA LEU A 4 10.24 -4.12 -9.41
C LEU A 4 9.18 -3.42 -10.28
N SER A 5 8.00 -4.02 -10.49
CA SER A 5 6.91 -3.40 -11.26
C SER A 5 6.35 -2.17 -10.55
N SER A 6 6.55 -2.02 -9.23
CA SER A 6 6.24 -0.75 -8.55
C SER A 6 6.97 0.47 -9.15
N ALA A 7 8.10 0.28 -9.83
CA ALA A 7 8.79 1.36 -10.53
C ALA A 7 7.93 1.96 -11.65
N ILE A 8 7.32 1.12 -12.51
CA ILE A 8 6.39 1.61 -13.55
C ILE A 8 5.07 2.07 -12.94
N ASP A 9 4.56 1.38 -11.92
CA ASP A 9 3.28 1.74 -11.29
C ASP A 9 3.33 3.07 -10.55
N SER A 10 4.46 3.43 -9.93
CA SER A 10 4.65 4.71 -9.25
C SER A 10 4.48 5.94 -10.15
N VAL A 11 4.51 5.74 -11.48
CA VAL A 11 4.32 6.82 -12.43
C VAL A 11 2.82 7.06 -12.72
N PHE A 12 1.92 6.16 -12.35
CA PHE A 12 0.47 6.25 -12.61
C PHE A 12 -0.35 6.60 -11.35
N TRP A 13 -1.58 7.07 -11.56
CA TRP A 13 -2.46 7.61 -10.50
C TRP A 13 -3.28 6.55 -9.76
N ASP A 14 -3.20 5.28 -10.15
CA ASP A 14 -4.02 4.18 -9.63
C ASP A 14 -3.23 3.22 -8.71
N HIS A 15 -1.96 3.50 -8.47
CA HIS A 15 -1.15 2.64 -7.62
C HIS A 15 -1.60 2.71 -6.16
N ASN A 16 -2.20 1.62 -5.69
CA ASN A 16 -2.78 1.51 -4.37
C ASN A 16 -1.73 1.12 -3.32
N LEU A 17 -1.68 1.91 -2.26
CA LEU A 17 -0.93 1.69 -1.04
C LEU A 17 -1.89 1.28 0.08
N SER A 18 -1.47 0.34 0.94
CA SER A 18 -2.23 -0.01 2.14
C SER A 18 -2.19 1.14 3.16
N SER A 19 -3.36 1.59 3.61
CA SER A 19 -3.50 2.60 4.67
C SER A 19 -4.81 2.46 5.44
N PRO A 20 -4.81 2.48 6.79
CA PRO A 20 -6.02 2.41 7.61
C PRO A 20 -6.84 3.72 7.68
N GLN A 21 -6.49 4.75 6.91
CA GLN A 21 -7.21 6.04 6.88
C GLN A 21 -8.64 5.94 6.31
N THR A 22 -8.88 4.93 5.46
CA THR A 22 -10.18 4.62 4.85
C THR A 22 -10.63 3.23 5.32
N LEU A 23 -11.93 2.93 5.23
CA LEU A 23 -12.40 1.58 5.56
C LEU A 23 -12.02 0.57 4.47
N GLU A 24 -11.87 1.03 3.23
CA GLU A 24 -11.26 0.25 2.15
C GLU A 24 -9.80 -0.13 2.45
N GLY A 25 -9.13 0.56 3.36
CA GLY A 25 -7.76 0.23 3.74
C GLY A 25 -6.72 0.63 2.68
N THR A 26 -7.06 1.59 1.81
CA THR A 26 -6.21 2.00 0.68
C THR A 26 -6.07 3.52 0.55
N ALA A 27 -4.91 3.95 0.11
CA ALA A 27 -4.59 5.30 -0.37
C ALA A 27 -3.77 5.19 -1.66
N ARG A 28 -3.81 6.18 -2.54
CA ARG A 28 -3.04 6.18 -3.80
C ARG A 28 -1.69 6.87 -3.64
N SER A 29 -0.64 6.40 -4.30
CA SER A 29 0.62 7.16 -4.33
C SER A 29 0.50 8.39 -5.23
N VAL A 30 1.10 9.52 -4.82
CA VAL A 30 1.23 10.68 -5.70
C VAL A 30 2.17 10.33 -6.87
N PRO A 31 1.72 10.45 -8.13
CA PRO A 31 2.50 9.99 -9.27
C PRO A 31 3.65 10.94 -9.60
N GLY A 32 4.77 10.34 -10.02
CA GLY A 32 5.99 11.06 -10.37
C GLY A 32 6.78 11.55 -9.15
N GLU A 33 6.23 11.40 -7.95
CA GLU A 33 7.00 11.50 -6.73
C GLU A 33 7.72 10.19 -6.43
N PRO A 34 8.81 10.24 -5.67
CA PRO A 34 9.51 9.04 -5.29
C PRO A 34 8.63 8.08 -4.46
N PHE A 35 8.74 6.80 -4.79
CA PHE A 35 7.89 5.76 -4.21
C PHE A 35 8.05 5.66 -2.67
N PRO A 36 6.96 5.71 -1.88
CA PRO A 36 7.04 5.49 -0.44
C PRO A 36 7.33 4.01 -0.12
N VAL A 37 8.07 3.72 0.96
CA VAL A 37 8.44 2.33 1.38
C VAL A 37 7.29 1.35 1.21
N ASP A 38 7.63 0.19 0.62
CA ASP A 38 6.89 -1.05 0.31
C ASP A 38 5.54 -1.27 1.04
N GLY A 39 4.66 -0.29 0.88
CA GLY A 39 3.26 -0.30 1.26
C GLY A 39 2.37 -0.55 0.05
N ALA A 40 2.96 -0.86 -1.10
CA ALA A 40 2.22 -1.34 -2.26
C ALA A 40 1.34 -2.50 -1.83
N ARG A 41 0.06 -2.37 -2.15
CA ARG A 41 -0.91 -3.40 -1.80
C ARG A 41 -0.63 -4.64 -2.62
N ALA A 42 0.07 -5.60 -2.02
CA ALA A 42 0.55 -6.77 -2.76
C ALA A 42 -0.59 -7.74 -3.16
N SER A 43 -1.77 -7.64 -2.53
CA SER A 43 -2.95 -8.43 -2.92
C SER A 43 -3.90 -7.63 -3.81
N ARG A 44 -4.29 -8.20 -4.97
CA ARG A 44 -5.40 -7.69 -5.79
C ARG A 44 -6.78 -7.84 -5.12
N SER A 45 -6.92 -8.73 -4.13
CA SER A 45 -8.18 -8.94 -3.39
C SER A 45 -8.58 -7.69 -2.62
N HIS A 46 -9.85 -7.29 -2.61
CA HIS A 46 -10.32 -6.10 -1.87
C HIS A 46 -10.30 -6.31 -0.35
N ARG A 47 -10.13 -5.23 0.42
CA ARG A 47 -9.93 -5.30 1.87
C ARG A 47 -11.12 -5.96 2.54
N ILE A 48 -12.30 -5.65 2.04
CA ILE A 48 -13.55 -6.23 2.47
C ILE A 48 -13.57 -7.77 2.36
N GLN A 49 -13.03 -8.33 1.27
CA GLN A 49 -12.89 -9.77 1.07
C GLN A 49 -11.79 -10.37 1.95
N GLN A 50 -10.76 -9.59 2.27
CA GLN A 50 -9.79 -10.00 3.29
C GLN A 50 -10.46 -10.11 4.66
N LEU A 51 -11.36 -9.18 5.02
CA LEU A 51 -12.06 -9.18 6.31
C LEU A 51 -12.94 -10.42 6.48
N SER A 52 -13.52 -10.98 5.41
CA SER A 52 -14.33 -12.21 5.54
C SER A 52 -13.49 -13.41 5.97
N LEU A 53 -12.25 -13.53 5.47
CA LEU A 53 -11.33 -14.60 5.87
C LEU A 53 -10.66 -14.31 7.22
N LEU A 54 -10.24 -13.06 7.46
CA LEU A 54 -9.64 -12.66 8.74
C LEU A 54 -10.64 -12.78 9.91
N ARG A 55 -11.94 -12.63 9.66
CA ARG A 55 -13.00 -12.78 10.68
C ARG A 55 -12.94 -14.14 11.38
N GLU A 56 -12.53 -15.20 10.70
CA GLU A 56 -12.45 -16.55 11.26
C GLU A 56 -11.25 -16.72 12.20
N GLY A 57 -10.17 -15.97 11.97
CA GLY A 57 -8.94 -16.06 12.77
C GLY A 57 -8.86 -15.10 13.96
N PHE A 58 -9.65 -14.02 13.97
CA PHE A 58 -9.64 -13.03 15.04
C PHE A 58 -10.78 -13.23 16.04
N PRO A 59 -10.56 -13.02 17.36
CA PRO A 59 -11.61 -13.09 18.35
C PRO A 59 -12.74 -12.13 17.99
N LEU A 60 -13.99 -12.63 18.00
CA LEU A 60 -15.20 -11.86 17.67
C LEU A 60 -15.20 -11.27 16.25
N GLY A 61 -14.29 -11.68 15.36
CA GLY A 61 -14.20 -11.11 14.02
C GLY A 61 -13.77 -9.64 13.99
N VAL A 62 -13.03 -9.20 15.01
CA VAL A 62 -12.61 -7.81 15.18
C VAL A 62 -11.13 -7.67 14.88
N ILE A 63 -10.81 -6.80 13.92
CA ILE A 63 -9.46 -6.61 13.41
C ILE A 63 -8.97 -5.22 13.80
N PRO A 64 -7.86 -5.12 14.55
CA PRO A 64 -7.34 -3.83 14.98
C PRO A 64 -6.71 -3.07 13.82
N ALA A 65 -6.87 -1.75 13.84
CA ALA A 65 -6.21 -0.81 12.95
C ALA A 65 -5.85 0.46 13.72
N PHE A 66 -4.74 1.08 13.33
CA PHE A 66 -4.16 2.25 13.96
C PHE A 66 -3.95 3.35 12.91
N ALA A 67 -4.59 4.50 13.08
CA ALA A 67 -4.46 5.64 12.19
C ALA A 67 -4.60 6.97 12.95
N PRO A 68 -3.86 8.03 12.62
CA PRO A 68 -4.07 9.33 13.24
C PRO A 68 -5.46 9.89 12.90
N SER A 69 -6.18 10.36 13.92
CA SER A 69 -7.46 11.06 13.78
C SER A 69 -7.26 12.56 14.00
N SER A 70 -8.08 13.38 13.33
CA SER A 70 -8.13 14.83 13.52
C SER A 70 -8.54 15.20 14.96
N ASP A 71 -9.48 14.45 15.55
CA ASP A 71 -9.92 14.65 16.92
C ASP A 71 -9.08 13.82 17.90
N LYS A 72 -8.33 14.52 18.77
CA LYS A 72 -7.50 13.93 19.83
C LYS A 72 -8.32 13.06 20.80
N ARG A 73 -9.63 13.33 20.97
CA ARG A 73 -10.53 12.57 21.86
C ARG A 73 -10.84 11.18 21.31
N LEU A 74 -11.08 11.06 20.01
CA LEU A 74 -11.34 9.79 19.33
C LEU A 74 -10.12 8.87 19.33
N GLY A 75 -8.92 9.45 19.31
CA GLY A 75 -7.68 8.70 19.33
C GLY A 75 -7.38 7.97 18.02
N SER A 76 -6.31 7.18 18.05
CA SER A 76 -5.76 6.55 16.85
C SER A 76 -6.09 5.07 16.71
N PHE A 77 -6.61 4.43 17.75
CA PHE A 77 -6.94 3.01 17.73
C PHE A 77 -8.38 2.79 17.27
N SER A 78 -8.57 1.85 16.36
CA SER A 78 -9.85 1.51 15.77
C SER A 78 -9.99 0.00 15.59
N LEU A 79 -11.22 -0.48 15.66
CA LEU A 79 -11.59 -1.89 15.57
C LEU A 79 -12.54 -2.07 14.38
N ASN A 80 -12.11 -2.83 13.37
CA ASN A 80 -12.89 -3.06 12.15
C ASN A 80 -13.54 -4.44 12.20
N SER A 81 -14.79 -4.57 11.75
CA SER A 81 -15.48 -5.85 11.66
C SER A 81 -16.42 -5.90 10.46
N LEU A 82 -16.51 -7.08 9.85
CA LEU A 82 -17.47 -7.37 8.79
C LEU A 82 -18.82 -7.75 9.42
N LEU A 83 -19.81 -6.87 9.29
CA LEU A 83 -21.12 -7.02 9.91
C LEU A 83 -22.00 -8.00 9.11
N LEU A 84 -22.05 -7.83 7.79
CA LEU A 84 -22.86 -8.63 6.88
C LEU A 84 -22.10 -8.87 5.58
N SER A 85 -22.26 -10.05 4.98
CA SER A 85 -21.64 -10.38 3.70
C SER A 85 -22.49 -11.35 2.86
N PRO A 86 -23.67 -10.94 2.35
CA PRO A 86 -24.45 -11.76 1.45
C PRO A 86 -23.70 -12.00 0.12
N SER A 87 -23.74 -13.23 -0.37
CA SER A 87 -23.13 -13.63 -1.64
C SER A 87 -24.08 -14.50 -2.45
N SER A 88 -24.15 -14.26 -3.75
CA SER A 88 -24.80 -15.10 -4.75
C SER A 88 -23.79 -15.44 -5.87
N SER A 89 -24.23 -16.12 -6.94
CA SER A 89 -23.34 -16.56 -8.03
C SER A 89 -22.60 -15.42 -8.74
N ASN A 90 -23.27 -14.28 -8.98
CA ASN A 90 -22.72 -13.16 -9.75
C ASN A 90 -22.67 -11.85 -8.95
N TRP A 91 -23.00 -11.89 -7.65
CA TRP A 91 -23.08 -10.70 -6.82
C TRP A 91 -22.61 -10.99 -5.41
N TRP A 92 -21.82 -10.06 -4.88
CA TRP A 92 -21.31 -10.11 -3.52
C TRP A 92 -21.46 -8.73 -2.90
N ALA A 93 -21.97 -8.64 -1.67
CA ALA A 93 -22.01 -7.38 -0.94
C ALA A 93 -21.47 -7.55 0.47
N GLY A 94 -20.87 -6.50 1.02
CA GLY A 94 -20.33 -6.50 2.37
C GLY A 94 -20.54 -5.18 3.09
N LEU A 95 -20.95 -5.27 4.36
CA LEU A 95 -21.11 -4.14 5.27
C LEU A 95 -20.01 -4.19 6.34
N VAL A 96 -19.21 -3.14 6.47
CA VAL A 96 -18.16 -3.01 7.50
C VAL A 96 -18.56 -1.97 8.50
N GLY A 97 -18.36 -2.30 9.77
CA GLY A 97 -18.33 -1.35 10.86
C GLY A 97 -16.90 -1.13 11.33
N GLN A 98 -16.57 0.10 11.69
CA GLN A 98 -15.39 0.44 12.47
C GLN A 98 -15.82 1.16 13.74
N PHE A 99 -15.16 0.83 14.85
CA PHE A 99 -15.42 1.41 16.15
C PHE A 99 -14.14 2.01 16.75
N LYS A 100 -14.22 3.25 17.28
CA LYS A 100 -13.13 3.94 17.96
C LYS A 100 -13.40 4.03 19.47
N PRO A 101 -12.84 3.12 20.30
CA PRO A 101 -13.24 2.98 21.70
C PRO A 101 -12.74 4.08 22.64
N LYS A 102 -11.65 4.81 22.29
CA LYS A 102 -10.95 5.68 23.24
C LYS A 102 -11.86 6.76 23.83
N LYS A 103 -12.65 7.45 22.99
CA LYS A 103 -13.58 8.49 23.43
C LYS A 103 -14.67 7.91 24.33
N LEU A 104 -15.23 6.75 23.98
CA LEU A 104 -16.22 6.07 24.81
C LEU A 104 -15.68 5.75 26.20
N PHE A 105 -14.49 5.14 26.29
CA PHE A 105 -13.89 4.82 27.60
C PHE A 105 -13.53 6.07 28.40
N ALA A 106 -13.05 7.12 27.75
CA ALA A 106 -12.77 8.39 28.41
C ALA A 106 -14.05 9.01 28.99
N ASP A 107 -15.12 9.07 28.20
CA ASP A 107 -16.40 9.63 28.61
C ASP A 107 -17.01 8.80 29.76
N ILE A 108 -17.07 7.46 29.63
CA ILE A 108 -17.55 6.56 30.69
C ILE A 108 -16.75 6.75 31.98
N LYS A 109 -15.41 6.80 31.89
CA LYS A 109 -14.56 7.03 33.07
C LYS A 109 -14.88 8.35 33.74
N THR A 110 -15.12 9.42 32.97
CA THR A 110 -15.50 10.72 33.55
C THR A 110 -16.87 10.69 34.21
N SER A 111 -17.85 10.00 33.61
CA SER A 111 -19.19 9.85 34.18
C SER A 111 -19.18 9.04 35.47
N ILE A 112 -18.43 7.93 35.52
CA ILE A 112 -18.24 7.14 36.74
C ILE A 112 -17.52 7.94 37.83
N SER A 113 -16.49 8.72 37.48
CA SER A 113 -15.75 9.51 38.47
C SER A 113 -16.54 10.67 39.09
N LYS A 114 -17.63 11.09 38.43
CA LYS A 114 -18.52 12.16 38.91
C LYS A 114 -19.74 11.60 39.65
N ALA A 115 -19.93 10.28 39.63
CA ALA A 115 -21.04 9.60 40.26
C ALA A 115 -20.71 9.25 41.71
N GLU A 116 -21.55 9.67 42.65
CA GLU A 116 -21.49 9.20 44.04
C GLU A 116 -22.26 7.88 44.24
N GLU A 117 -23.32 7.60 43.46
CA GLU A 117 -24.10 6.35 43.50
C GLU A 117 -24.45 5.83 42.09
N TRP A 118 -24.59 4.51 41.94
CA TRP A 118 -24.94 3.84 40.67
C TRP A 118 -26.43 4.00 40.34
N ASP A 119 -26.79 5.14 39.74
CA ASP A 119 -28.18 5.52 39.52
C ASP A 119 -28.66 5.36 38.06
N LEU A 120 -29.99 5.33 37.84
CA LEU A 120 -30.61 5.22 36.50
C LEU A 120 -30.23 6.38 35.55
N GLN A 121 -29.86 7.53 36.10
CA GLN A 121 -29.34 8.67 35.33
C GLN A 121 -27.98 8.36 34.70
N LEU A 122 -27.09 7.65 35.41
CA LEU A 122 -25.80 7.24 34.85
C LEU A 122 -25.96 6.24 33.72
N PHE A 123 -26.97 5.37 33.79
CA PHE A 123 -27.27 4.44 32.70
C PHE A 123 -27.75 5.19 31.45
N LYS A 124 -28.62 6.21 31.61
CA LYS A 124 -29.07 7.07 30.50
C LYS A 124 -27.92 7.86 29.89
N ASP A 125 -27.06 8.45 30.72
CA ASP A 125 -25.90 9.22 30.25
C ASP A 125 -24.88 8.32 29.56
N THR A 126 -24.60 7.15 30.12
CA THR A 126 -23.72 6.13 29.50
C THR A 126 -24.28 5.66 28.16
N THR A 127 -25.59 5.42 28.06
CA THR A 127 -26.25 5.03 26.80
C THR A 127 -26.10 6.13 25.74
N LYS A 128 -26.19 7.40 26.13
CA LYS A 128 -25.99 8.53 25.22
C LYS A 128 -24.56 8.55 24.64
N HIS A 129 -23.56 8.21 25.44
CA HIS A 129 -22.18 8.10 24.97
C HIS A 129 -21.98 6.92 24.01
N ILE A 130 -22.66 5.79 24.23
CA ILE A 130 -22.62 4.63 23.33
C ILE A 130 -23.26 4.93 21.97
N VAL A 131 -24.26 5.83 21.90
CA VAL A 131 -24.96 6.17 20.64
C VAL A 131 -24.26 7.32 19.88
N ASP A 132 -23.10 7.78 20.34
CA ASP A 132 -22.36 8.84 19.66
C ASP A 132 -21.87 8.36 18.27
N LYS A 133 -22.45 8.96 17.22
CA LYS A 133 -22.16 8.66 15.82
C LYS A 133 -20.69 8.86 15.46
N SER A 134 -19.96 9.72 16.17
CA SER A 134 -18.54 9.97 15.91
C SER A 134 -17.65 8.76 16.23
N LEU A 135 -18.13 7.80 17.03
CA LEU A 135 -17.41 6.59 17.39
C LEU A 135 -17.45 5.51 16.29
N TYR A 136 -18.43 5.60 15.39
CA TYR A 136 -18.72 4.56 14.41
C TYR A 136 -18.53 5.06 12.99
N SER A 137 -17.80 4.27 12.20
CA SER A 137 -17.75 4.43 10.75
C SER A 137 -18.39 3.22 10.11
N VAL A 138 -19.08 3.43 8.99
CA VAL A 138 -19.79 2.36 8.25
C VAL A 138 -19.46 2.45 6.78
N GLY A 139 -19.21 1.32 6.14
CA GLY A 139 -19.04 1.23 4.69
C GLY A 139 -19.79 0.05 4.09
N LEU A 140 -20.23 0.24 2.84
CA LEU A 140 -20.89 -0.75 2.01
C LEU A 140 -20.09 -0.96 0.74
N TRP A 141 -19.78 -2.21 0.43
CA TRP A 141 -19.16 -2.63 -0.83
C TRP A 141 -20.09 -3.60 -1.54
N THR A 142 -20.18 -3.49 -2.85
CA THR A 142 -20.88 -4.46 -3.70
C THR A 142 -20.04 -4.72 -4.94
N GLN A 143 -19.81 -6.00 -5.20
CA GLN A 143 -19.14 -6.48 -6.40
C GLN A 143 -20.15 -7.26 -7.24
N ILE A 144 -20.24 -6.91 -8.53
CA ILE A 144 -21.13 -7.52 -9.50
C ILE A 144 -20.27 -8.07 -10.63
N ALA A 145 -20.36 -9.37 -10.89
CA ALA A 145 -19.79 -9.98 -12.08
C ALA A 145 -20.76 -9.74 -13.25
N LEU A 146 -20.29 -9.04 -14.29
CA LEU A 146 -21.10 -8.70 -15.48
C LEU A 146 -21.03 -9.78 -16.56
N GLY A 147 -20.15 -10.77 -16.40
CA GLY A 147 -19.92 -11.88 -17.32
C GLY A 147 -18.82 -12.81 -16.80
N SER A 148 -18.16 -13.55 -17.69
CA SER A 148 -17.08 -14.48 -17.33
C SER A 148 -15.79 -13.80 -16.86
N SER A 149 -15.56 -12.56 -17.31
CA SER A 149 -14.28 -11.87 -17.11
C SER A 149 -14.44 -10.49 -16.44
N SER A 150 -15.52 -9.76 -16.75
CA SER A 150 -15.72 -8.39 -16.26
C SER A 150 -16.32 -8.34 -14.86
N SER A 151 -15.79 -7.47 -14.00
CA SER A 151 -16.35 -7.19 -12.68
C SER A 151 -16.50 -5.69 -12.42
N LEU A 152 -17.57 -5.35 -11.70
CA LEU A 152 -17.89 -4.00 -11.26
C LEU A 152 -17.89 -3.96 -9.73
N LEU A 153 -17.05 -3.13 -9.14
CA LEU A 153 -17.04 -2.86 -7.71
C LEU A 153 -17.57 -1.46 -7.44
N LEU A 154 -18.55 -1.37 -6.56
CA LEU A 154 -19.07 -0.12 -6.01
C LEU A 154 -18.79 -0.11 -4.52
N SER A 155 -18.38 1.03 -4.01
CA SER A 155 -18.12 1.24 -2.59
C SER A 155 -18.66 2.60 -2.15
N ALA A 156 -19.22 2.63 -0.95
CA ALA A 156 -19.66 3.84 -0.29
C ALA A 156 -19.33 3.73 1.20
N GLU A 157 -18.48 4.61 1.70
CA GLU A 157 -18.08 4.64 3.10
C GLU A 157 -18.33 6.01 3.74
N ARG A 158 -18.67 5.98 5.03
CA ARG A 158 -18.85 7.17 5.86
C ARG A 158 -18.05 6.98 7.14
N LEU A 159 -17.07 7.84 7.33
CA LEU A 159 -16.28 7.89 8.55
C LEU A 159 -17.01 8.72 9.61
N GLY A 160 -17.05 8.24 10.86
CA GLY A 160 -17.74 8.94 11.94
C GLY A 160 -17.09 10.28 12.32
N ASP A 161 -15.78 10.40 12.11
CA ASP A 161 -14.97 11.57 12.47
C ASP A 161 -14.82 12.61 11.35
N LYS A 162 -15.25 12.28 10.14
CA LYS A 162 -15.17 13.16 8.97
C LYS A 162 -16.56 13.44 8.41
N ASN A 163 -16.76 14.67 7.96
CA ASN A 163 -17.96 15.03 7.24
C ASN A 163 -17.86 14.58 5.78
N GLY A 164 -18.90 13.92 5.28
CA GLY A 164 -18.98 13.47 3.89
C GLY A 164 -19.08 11.95 3.73
N ILE A 165 -19.35 11.53 2.52
CA ILE A 165 -19.40 10.13 2.10
C ILE A 165 -18.34 9.97 1.02
N ARG A 166 -17.48 8.96 1.13
CA ARG A 166 -16.59 8.56 0.05
C ARG A 166 -17.26 7.50 -0.79
N LYS A 167 -17.23 7.69 -2.10
CA LYS A 167 -17.77 6.75 -3.08
C LYS A 167 -16.67 6.37 -4.04
N LYS A 168 -16.60 5.10 -4.40
CA LYS A 168 -15.67 4.64 -5.42
C LYS A 168 -16.31 3.55 -6.27
N LEU A 169 -16.09 3.68 -7.57
CA LEU A 169 -16.55 2.82 -8.64
C LEU A 169 -15.31 2.28 -9.33
N MET A 170 -15.21 0.97 -9.49
CA MET A 170 -14.13 0.34 -10.22
C MET A 170 -14.71 -0.70 -11.18
N PHE A 171 -14.30 -0.63 -12.44
CA PHE A 171 -14.60 -1.62 -13.45
C PHE A 171 -13.30 -2.27 -13.89
N VAL A 172 -13.23 -3.59 -13.78
CA VAL A 172 -12.05 -4.39 -14.16
C VAL A 172 -12.47 -5.36 -15.25
N HIS A 173 -11.74 -5.34 -16.36
CA HIS A 173 -11.89 -6.26 -17.47
C HIS A 173 -10.53 -6.86 -17.85
N PRO A 174 -10.25 -8.11 -17.42
CA PRO A 174 -9.06 -8.83 -17.84
C PRO A 174 -9.26 -9.34 -19.29
N LEU A 175 -8.30 -9.03 -20.14
CA LEU A 175 -8.13 -9.56 -21.49
C LEU A 175 -6.98 -10.58 -21.47
N GLU A 176 -6.83 -11.37 -22.53
CA GLU A 176 -5.83 -12.45 -22.57
C GLU A 176 -4.38 -12.01 -22.27
N LYS A 177 -4.00 -10.79 -22.67
CA LYS A 177 -2.64 -10.25 -22.50
C LYS A 177 -2.62 -8.87 -21.84
N HIS A 178 -3.77 -8.36 -21.43
CA HIS A 178 -3.93 -6.98 -20.96
C HIS A 178 -4.93 -6.90 -19.82
N ASP A 179 -4.69 -5.99 -18.88
CA ASP A 179 -5.65 -5.64 -17.85
C ASP A 179 -6.17 -4.23 -18.13
N LEU A 180 -7.50 -4.12 -18.32
CA LEU A 180 -8.21 -2.84 -18.41
C LEU A 180 -8.88 -2.54 -17.07
N THR A 181 -8.58 -1.36 -16.52
CA THR A 181 -9.18 -0.87 -15.27
C THR A 181 -9.71 0.54 -15.47
N VAL A 182 -10.94 0.77 -15.01
CA VAL A 182 -11.54 2.11 -14.94
C VAL A 182 -11.95 2.36 -13.51
N GLU A 183 -11.43 3.42 -12.90
CA GLU A 183 -11.69 3.75 -11.50
C GLU A 183 -12.16 5.20 -11.38
N ALA A 184 -13.26 5.42 -10.67
CA ALA A 184 -13.77 6.74 -10.35
C ALA A 184 -14.00 6.85 -8.84
N ALA A 185 -13.51 7.92 -8.21
CA ALA A 185 -13.58 8.10 -6.76
C ALA A 185 -13.92 9.55 -6.34
N TRP A 186 -14.71 9.68 -5.27
CA TRP A 186 -15.24 10.93 -4.74
C TRP A 186 -15.41 10.91 -3.21
N PRO A 187 -14.60 11.63 -2.42
CA PRO A 187 -13.22 12.04 -2.71
C PRO A 187 -12.24 10.87 -2.59
N ASP A 188 -11.12 11.00 -3.29
CA ASP A 188 -10.04 10.02 -3.35
C ASP A 188 -8.84 10.44 -2.50
N LEU A 189 -8.13 9.48 -1.91
CA LEU A 189 -7.09 9.73 -0.92
C LEU A 189 -5.70 9.45 -1.52
N PHE A 190 -4.82 10.46 -1.53
CA PHE A 190 -3.45 10.34 -2.02
C PHE A 190 -2.42 10.48 -0.89
N LEU A 191 -1.31 9.76 -0.98
CA LEU A 191 -0.16 9.80 -0.07
C LEU A 191 1.08 10.34 -0.81
N ASP A 192 1.62 11.44 -0.28
CA ASP A 192 2.87 12.10 -0.69
C ASP A 192 4.09 11.40 -0.06
N HIS A 193 5.26 11.45 -0.71
CA HIS A 193 6.54 10.95 -0.19
C HIS A 193 6.91 11.50 1.21
N LYS A 194 6.43 12.69 1.57
CA LYS A 194 6.58 13.28 2.92
C LYS A 194 5.71 12.56 3.98
N GLY A 195 4.86 11.61 3.61
CA GLY A 195 3.97 10.88 4.51
C GLY A 195 2.67 11.66 4.82
N ARG A 196 2.27 12.56 3.93
CA ARG A 196 1.08 13.41 4.07
C ARG A 196 -0.04 12.94 3.18
N PHE A 197 -1.26 13.09 3.68
CA PHE A 197 -2.46 12.66 2.99
C PHE A 197 -3.20 13.84 2.37
N TRP A 198 -3.68 13.65 1.14
CA TRP A 198 -4.39 14.65 0.34
C TRP A 198 -5.70 14.07 -0.18
N ASP A 199 -6.81 14.74 0.11
CA ASP A 199 -8.12 14.42 -0.44
C ASP A 199 -8.34 15.18 -1.74
N VAL A 200 -8.49 14.43 -2.84
CA VAL A 200 -8.85 14.96 -4.16
C VAL A 200 -10.36 14.79 -4.33
N PRO A 201 -11.13 15.88 -4.55
CA PRO A 201 -12.60 15.81 -4.57
C PRO A 201 -13.19 14.85 -5.61
N GLU A 202 -12.57 14.77 -6.78
CA GLU A 202 -12.98 13.87 -7.86
C GLU A 202 -11.74 13.38 -8.62
N SER A 203 -11.58 12.05 -8.69
CA SER A 203 -10.55 11.38 -9.48
C SER A 203 -11.18 10.35 -10.40
N LEU A 204 -10.78 10.38 -11.68
CA LEU A 204 -11.18 9.40 -12.68
C LEU A 204 -9.93 8.90 -13.39
N ASN A 205 -9.73 7.58 -13.37
CA ASN A 205 -8.62 6.88 -13.98
C ASN A 205 -9.15 5.90 -15.01
N PHE A 206 -8.50 5.88 -16.16
CA PHE A 206 -8.61 4.82 -17.14
C PHE A 206 -7.20 4.28 -17.34
N ASP A 207 -7.00 2.98 -17.15
CA ASP A 207 -5.70 2.34 -17.22
C ASP A 207 -5.78 1.07 -18.07
N PHE A 208 -4.82 0.94 -18.97
CA PHE A 208 -4.62 -0.22 -19.83
C PHE A 208 -3.17 -0.66 -19.71
N SER A 209 -2.96 -1.86 -19.14
CA SER A 209 -1.63 -2.38 -18.85
C SER A 209 -1.42 -3.72 -19.53
N SER A 210 -0.22 -3.95 -20.08
CA SER A 210 0.18 -5.30 -20.50
C SER A 210 0.44 -6.18 -19.28
N LEU A 211 0.04 -7.45 -19.33
CA LEU A 211 0.42 -8.42 -18.29
C LEU A 211 1.95 -8.51 -18.20
N ALA A 212 2.48 -8.35 -16.98
CA ALA A 212 3.91 -8.36 -16.76
C ALA A 212 4.48 -9.77 -16.99
N PRO A 213 5.55 -9.92 -17.78
CA PRO A 213 6.23 -11.21 -17.92
C PRO A 213 6.92 -11.59 -16.60
N GLU A 214 6.84 -12.87 -16.22
CA GLU A 214 7.28 -13.34 -14.90
C GLU A 214 8.78 -13.09 -14.64
N THR A 215 9.64 -13.28 -15.65
CA THR A 215 11.10 -13.24 -15.47
C THR A 215 11.78 -12.08 -16.20
N THR A 216 11.67 -12.02 -17.52
CA THR A 216 12.27 -10.97 -18.36
C THR A 216 11.31 -10.60 -19.48
N GLY A 217 11.12 -9.31 -19.71
CA GLY A 217 10.38 -8.86 -20.88
C GLY A 217 9.93 -7.41 -20.82
N LEU A 218 9.22 -7.04 -21.89
CA LEU A 218 8.72 -5.70 -22.12
C LEU A 218 7.32 -5.54 -21.51
N GLN A 219 7.14 -4.49 -20.72
CA GLN A 219 5.86 -4.08 -20.16
C GLN A 219 5.54 -2.67 -20.63
N TYR A 220 4.29 -2.44 -21.03
CA TYR A 220 3.81 -1.12 -21.36
C TYR A 220 2.48 -0.84 -20.68
N ARG A 221 2.21 0.45 -20.51
CA ARG A 221 1.03 0.92 -19.81
C ARG A 221 0.59 2.26 -20.38
N PHE A 222 -0.71 2.40 -20.60
CA PHE A 222 -1.35 3.62 -21.07
C PHE A 222 -2.45 3.99 -20.09
N GLY A 223 -2.54 5.25 -19.73
CA GLY A 223 -3.54 5.72 -18.79
C GLY A 223 -4.01 7.13 -19.08
N VAL A 224 -5.26 7.41 -18.76
CA VAL A 224 -5.86 8.74 -18.80
C VAL A 224 -6.39 9.04 -17.40
N HIS A 225 -5.93 10.15 -16.83
CA HIS A 225 -6.34 10.61 -15.52
C HIS A 225 -7.03 11.97 -15.63
N LYS A 226 -8.17 12.09 -14.98
CA LYS A 226 -8.89 13.36 -14.81
C LYS A 226 -9.08 13.63 -13.32
N SER A 227 -8.60 14.78 -12.88
CA SER A 227 -8.84 15.31 -11.53
C SER A 227 -9.68 16.58 -11.60
N LYS A 228 -10.52 16.79 -10.58
CA LYS A 228 -11.31 18.02 -10.41
C LYS A 228 -11.39 18.42 -8.94
N GLY A 229 -11.39 19.73 -8.71
CA GLY A 229 -11.40 20.34 -7.38
C GLY A 229 -10.01 20.47 -6.75
N ASP A 230 -9.88 21.38 -5.79
CA ASP A 230 -8.61 21.64 -5.15
C ASP A 230 -8.30 20.57 -4.08
N PRO A 231 -7.08 20.02 -4.06
CA PRO A 231 -6.68 19.01 -3.10
C PRO A 231 -6.65 19.58 -1.67
N GLN A 232 -7.22 18.86 -0.72
CA GLN A 232 -7.26 19.26 0.69
C GLN A 232 -6.37 18.35 1.54
N GLN A 233 -5.52 18.93 2.39
CA GLN A 233 -4.68 18.13 3.27
C GLN A 233 -5.52 17.50 4.39
N VAL A 234 -5.38 16.18 4.58
CA VAL A 234 -6.05 15.45 5.66
C VAL A 234 -5.27 15.65 6.96
N ASN A 235 -5.97 15.94 8.05
CA ASN A 235 -5.39 16.18 9.38
C ASN A 235 -4.38 17.34 9.42
N ALA A 236 -4.61 18.41 8.64
CA ALA A 236 -3.76 19.60 8.65
C ALA A 236 -3.65 20.17 10.08
N ALA A 237 -2.42 20.26 10.60
CA ALA A 237 -2.13 21.17 11.70
C ALA A 237 -2.10 22.59 11.11
N GLU A 238 -2.66 23.57 11.81
CA GLU A 238 -2.81 24.98 11.37
C GLU A 238 -1.49 25.67 10.94
N THR A 239 -0.35 25.00 11.05
CA THR A 239 1.01 25.55 10.91
C THR A 239 1.79 25.03 9.69
N SER A 240 1.28 24.12 8.87
CA SER A 240 1.99 23.63 7.67
C SER A 240 1.41 24.21 6.37
N GLY A 241 1.86 25.41 6.00
CA GLY A 241 1.54 26.06 4.71
C GLY A 241 2.35 25.51 3.54
N ASP A 242 2.41 24.19 3.39
CA ASP A 242 3.14 23.55 2.28
C ASP A 242 2.15 23.21 1.16
N ASP A 243 2.50 23.55 -0.07
CA ASP A 243 1.59 23.41 -1.21
C ASP A 243 1.36 21.94 -1.59
N ALA A 244 0.15 21.64 -2.09
CA ALA A 244 -0.17 20.32 -2.62
C ALA A 244 0.74 19.95 -3.81
N PRO A 245 1.09 18.66 -3.97
CA PRO A 245 1.87 18.19 -5.11
C PRO A 245 1.27 18.63 -6.44
N ALA A 246 2.14 19.06 -7.34
CA ALA A 246 1.72 19.60 -8.62
C ALA A 246 0.91 18.59 -9.45
N SER A 247 1.00 17.28 -9.22
CA SER A 247 0.24 16.25 -9.96
C SER A 247 -1.21 16.06 -9.50
N LEU A 248 -1.61 16.62 -8.34
CA LEU A 248 -2.96 16.45 -7.78
C LEU A 248 -3.95 17.55 -8.19
N PHE A 249 -3.47 18.72 -8.62
CA PHE A 249 -4.35 19.81 -9.09
C PHE A 249 -5.27 19.38 -10.25
N PRO A 250 -6.42 20.04 -10.44
CA PRO A 250 -7.37 19.74 -11.51
C PRO A 250 -6.74 19.69 -12.90
N GLY A 251 -7.15 18.73 -13.72
CA GLY A 251 -6.70 18.61 -15.11
C GLY A 251 -6.97 17.24 -15.71
N LEU A 252 -6.77 17.14 -17.02
CA LEU A 252 -6.84 15.89 -17.79
C LEU A 252 -5.44 15.58 -18.31
N CYS A 253 -4.88 14.45 -17.90
CA CYS A 253 -3.58 13.96 -18.31
C CYS A 253 -3.72 12.63 -19.05
N ALA A 254 -3.11 12.51 -20.22
CA ALA A 254 -2.85 11.24 -20.86
C ALA A 254 -1.38 10.86 -20.62
N LYS A 255 -1.12 9.62 -20.24
CA LYS A 255 0.21 9.13 -19.89
C LYS A 255 0.46 7.76 -20.50
N ALA A 256 1.67 7.56 -21.00
CA ALA A 256 2.16 6.31 -21.54
C ALA A 256 3.51 5.97 -20.90
N ALA A 257 3.74 4.70 -20.61
CA ALA A 257 5.01 4.20 -20.10
C ALA A 257 5.38 2.89 -20.78
N VAL A 258 6.68 2.72 -21.04
CA VAL A 258 7.27 1.47 -21.53
C VAL A 258 8.45 1.14 -20.65
N SER A 259 8.58 -0.11 -20.26
CA SER A 259 9.67 -0.59 -19.43
C SER A 259 10.15 -1.97 -19.87
N TYR A 260 11.40 -2.26 -19.57
CA TYR A 260 12.01 -3.55 -19.78
C TYR A 260 12.56 -4.06 -18.45
N LYS A 261 12.05 -5.22 -18.02
CA LYS A 261 12.50 -5.91 -16.81
C LYS A 261 13.43 -7.05 -17.20
N ALA A 262 14.56 -7.17 -16.52
CA ALA A 262 15.49 -8.28 -16.64
C ALA A 262 15.78 -8.86 -15.25
N ASN A 263 15.84 -10.18 -15.16
CA ASN A 263 16.24 -10.88 -13.94
C ASN A 263 17.33 -11.91 -14.27
N ARG A 264 18.34 -12.00 -13.40
CA ARG A 264 19.40 -13.00 -13.48
C ARG A 264 19.66 -13.61 -12.10
N ASP A 265 19.44 -14.91 -12.00
CA ASP A 265 19.82 -15.66 -10.81
C ASP A 265 21.35 -15.86 -10.80
N LEU A 266 21.99 -15.45 -9.72
CA LEU A 266 23.40 -15.71 -9.45
C LEU A 266 23.59 -17.10 -8.87
N TRP A 267 22.66 -17.51 -8.01
CA TRP A 267 22.67 -18.80 -7.35
C TRP A 267 21.25 -19.26 -7.06
N ARG A 268 20.95 -20.49 -7.44
CA ARG A 268 19.72 -21.20 -7.10
C ARG A 268 20.08 -22.68 -7.01
N PRO A 269 19.86 -23.37 -5.88
CA PRO A 269 20.06 -24.81 -5.82
C PRO A 269 19.11 -25.47 -6.83
N LYS A 270 19.63 -26.38 -7.64
CA LYS A 270 18.77 -27.27 -8.43
C LYS A 270 18.07 -28.21 -7.45
N GLU A 271 16.74 -28.33 -7.53
CA GLU A 271 16.06 -29.44 -6.88
C GLU A 271 16.65 -30.72 -7.46
N LYS A 272 17.20 -31.59 -6.60
CA LYS A 272 17.51 -32.95 -7.00
C LYS A 272 16.19 -33.70 -6.99
N ASP A 273 15.73 -34.16 -8.15
CA ASP A 273 14.55 -35.00 -8.29
C ASP A 273 14.65 -36.31 -7.44
N ASP A 274 15.87 -36.69 -7.01
CA ASP A 274 16.15 -37.88 -6.21
C ASP A 274 15.67 -37.85 -4.75
N ASN A 275 15.38 -36.68 -4.16
CA ASN A 275 14.81 -36.64 -2.81
C ASN A 275 13.35 -37.14 -2.76
N THR A 276 12.71 -37.36 -3.90
CA THR A 276 11.40 -38.04 -3.96
C THR A 276 11.55 -39.57 -3.98
N LYS A 277 12.75 -40.11 -4.19
CA LYS A 277 12.99 -41.56 -4.28
C LYS A 277 13.83 -42.11 -3.13
N GLU A 278 14.72 -41.31 -2.55
CA GLU A 278 15.53 -41.74 -1.40
C GLU A 278 14.82 -41.56 -0.05
N GLU A 279 13.72 -40.79 0.01
CA GLU A 279 12.91 -40.58 1.23
C GLU A 279 11.63 -41.46 1.27
N GLU A 280 11.40 -42.31 0.27
CA GLU A 280 10.32 -43.33 0.30
C GLU A 280 10.74 -44.61 1.07
N GLU A 281 12.01 -44.75 1.48
CA GLU A 281 12.49 -45.93 2.24
C GLU A 281 12.51 -45.72 3.78
N ASP A 282 12.27 -44.50 4.28
CA ASP A 282 12.15 -44.19 5.71
C ASP A 282 10.77 -43.57 6.01
N ASP A 283 9.75 -44.42 6.22
CA ASP A 283 8.33 -44.08 6.47
C ASP A 283 8.04 -43.11 7.66
N ASP A 284 9.04 -42.62 8.40
CA ASP A 284 8.89 -41.85 9.63
C ASP A 284 9.49 -40.42 9.60
N ALA A 285 10.08 -39.96 8.50
CA ALA A 285 10.58 -38.59 8.39
C ALA A 285 9.49 -37.64 7.85
N PRO A 286 9.00 -36.65 8.63
CA PRO A 286 8.01 -35.71 8.12
C PRO A 286 8.63 -34.86 7.00
N VAL A 287 8.12 -35.01 5.77
CA VAL A 287 8.42 -34.12 4.65
C VAL A 287 7.97 -32.70 5.06
N PHE A 288 8.92 -31.87 5.48
CA PHE A 288 8.61 -30.51 5.92
C PHE A 288 8.24 -29.65 4.71
N LEU A 289 6.95 -29.58 4.39
CA LEU A 289 6.41 -28.64 3.43
C LEU A 289 6.76 -27.19 3.85
N PRO A 290 7.19 -26.33 2.92
CA PRO A 290 7.49 -24.94 3.22
C PRO A 290 6.23 -24.23 3.73
N TYR A 291 6.39 -23.31 4.66
CA TYR A 291 5.29 -22.47 5.16
C TYR A 291 4.77 -21.50 4.09
N ASP A 292 5.60 -21.15 3.10
CA ASP A 292 5.24 -20.35 1.93
C ASP A 292 5.93 -20.93 0.69
N ILE A 293 5.15 -21.33 -0.32
CA ILE A 293 5.66 -21.96 -1.54
C ILE A 293 6.63 -21.03 -2.28
N ARG A 294 6.44 -19.71 -2.22
CA ARG A 294 7.34 -18.74 -2.88
C ARG A 294 8.70 -18.60 -2.19
N LEU A 295 8.82 -19.10 -0.96
CA LEU A 295 10.08 -19.12 -0.20
C LEU A 295 10.71 -20.52 -0.15
N LYS A 296 10.14 -21.50 -0.87
CA LYS A 296 10.67 -22.86 -0.97
C LYS A 296 12.11 -22.89 -1.48
N GLU A 297 12.42 -22.04 -2.47
CA GLU A 297 13.72 -22.03 -3.14
C GLU A 297 14.59 -20.89 -2.61
N PRO A 298 15.69 -21.19 -1.88
CA PRO A 298 16.67 -20.18 -1.55
C PRO A 298 17.37 -19.76 -2.84
N HIS A 299 17.59 -18.46 -3.00
CA HIS A 299 18.18 -17.92 -4.22
C HIS A 299 18.94 -16.63 -3.93
N ALA A 300 19.91 -16.35 -4.78
CA ALA A 300 20.55 -15.05 -4.92
C ALA A 300 20.30 -14.57 -6.34
N ALA A 301 19.68 -13.41 -6.50
CA ALA A 301 19.29 -12.87 -7.80
C ALA A 301 19.55 -11.38 -7.90
N VAL A 302 19.92 -10.95 -9.10
CA VAL A 302 20.02 -9.53 -9.45
C VAL A 302 19.00 -9.26 -10.54
N SER A 303 18.14 -8.29 -10.28
CA SER A 303 17.08 -7.89 -11.18
C SER A 303 17.11 -6.38 -11.40
N GLY A 304 16.66 -5.95 -12.57
CA GLY A 304 16.62 -4.54 -12.93
C GLY A 304 15.43 -4.25 -13.83
N ILE A 305 14.93 -3.03 -13.72
CA ILE A 305 13.92 -2.47 -14.62
C ILE A 305 14.36 -1.09 -15.05
N VAL A 306 14.23 -0.79 -16.33
CA VAL A 306 14.45 0.54 -16.89
C VAL A 306 13.27 0.86 -17.80
N GLY A 307 12.78 2.09 -17.73
CA GLY A 307 11.65 2.52 -18.53
C GLY A 307 11.64 4.00 -18.81
N SER A 308 10.74 4.39 -19.70
CA SER A 308 10.47 5.76 -20.08
C SER A 308 8.98 6.06 -19.97
N THR A 309 8.66 7.32 -19.69
CA THR A 309 7.30 7.82 -19.60
C THR A 309 7.13 9.07 -20.43
N LEU A 310 5.93 9.21 -20.99
CA LEU A 310 5.47 10.39 -21.69
C LEU A 310 4.12 10.77 -21.11
N ALA A 311 3.94 12.02 -20.70
CA ALA A 311 2.68 12.54 -20.22
C ALA A 311 2.31 13.83 -20.96
N ALA A 312 1.04 13.99 -21.26
CA ALA A 312 0.48 15.15 -21.95
C ALA A 312 -0.74 15.67 -21.18
N TRP A 313 -0.70 16.94 -20.79
CA TRP A 313 -1.80 17.62 -20.12
C TRP A 313 -2.70 18.34 -21.13
N ILE A 314 -3.90 17.81 -21.29
CA ILE A 314 -4.91 18.33 -22.21
C ILE A 314 -5.60 19.55 -21.60
N THR A 315 -5.96 19.48 -20.32
CA THR A 315 -6.61 20.57 -19.56
C THR A 315 -5.91 20.81 -18.21
N GLY A 316 -6.20 21.94 -17.56
CA GLY A 316 -5.54 22.31 -16.29
C GLY A 316 -4.21 23.06 -16.46
N ARG A 317 -4.04 23.74 -17.61
CA ARG A 317 -2.83 24.47 -18.00
C ARG A 317 -2.60 25.78 -17.24
N ASP A 318 -3.63 26.31 -16.56
CA ASP A 318 -3.57 27.62 -15.89
C ASP A 318 -2.78 27.62 -14.59
N THR A 319 -2.36 26.44 -14.11
CA THR A 319 -1.42 26.35 -12.99
C THR A 319 0.01 26.56 -13.52
N LYS A 320 0.69 27.64 -13.10
CA LYS A 320 2.08 28.02 -13.49
C LYS A 320 3.15 26.94 -13.22
N ARG A 321 2.77 25.72 -12.80
CA ARG A 321 3.62 24.64 -12.31
C ARG A 321 3.63 23.39 -13.20
N ARG A 322 2.94 23.36 -14.34
CA ARG A 322 2.84 22.16 -15.20
C ARG A 322 3.29 22.43 -16.64
N SER A 323 4.16 21.59 -17.18
CA SER A 323 4.46 21.58 -18.61
C SER A 323 3.34 20.87 -19.38
N PRO A 324 3.00 21.31 -20.61
CA PRO A 324 1.94 20.68 -21.41
C PRO A 324 2.30 19.26 -21.84
N ILE A 325 3.58 18.99 -22.03
CA ILE A 325 4.14 17.66 -22.33
C ILE A 325 5.35 17.47 -21.40
N SER A 326 5.50 16.28 -20.85
CA SER A 326 6.66 15.87 -20.07
C SER A 326 7.12 14.49 -20.50
N ALA A 327 8.42 14.31 -20.68
CA ALA A 327 9.04 13.02 -20.93
C ALA A 327 10.12 12.78 -19.88
N ASP A 328 10.18 11.57 -19.35
CA ASP A 328 11.18 11.20 -18.33
C ASP A 328 11.55 9.72 -18.41
N ALA A 329 12.65 9.34 -17.79
CA ALA A 329 13.05 7.95 -17.64
C ALA A 329 13.14 7.58 -16.15
N PHE A 330 12.83 6.33 -15.85
CA PHE A 330 12.90 5.76 -14.51
C PHE A 330 13.64 4.44 -14.55
N GLY A 331 14.18 4.03 -13.41
CA GLY A 331 14.84 2.75 -13.30
C GLY A 331 14.96 2.28 -11.86
N SER A 332 15.02 0.97 -11.68
CA SER A 332 15.26 0.35 -10.39
C SER A 332 16.14 -0.89 -10.55
N ALA A 333 17.07 -1.08 -9.62
CA ALA A 333 17.90 -2.27 -9.54
C ALA A 333 17.72 -2.92 -8.16
N CYS A 334 17.57 -4.24 -8.11
CA CYS A 334 17.37 -5.01 -6.89
C CYS A 334 18.34 -6.18 -6.83
N CYS A 335 19.02 -6.32 -5.69
CA CYS A 335 19.77 -7.50 -5.32
C CYS A 335 19.02 -8.22 -4.20
N THR A 336 18.69 -9.49 -4.41
CA THR A 336 17.96 -10.32 -3.46
C THR A 336 18.87 -11.48 -3.04
N PHE A 337 18.96 -11.71 -1.74
CA PHE A 337 19.61 -12.88 -1.16
C PHE A 337 18.68 -13.54 -0.16
N GLN A 338 18.35 -14.80 -0.40
CA GLN A 338 17.53 -15.62 0.49
C GLN A 338 18.29 -16.89 0.88
N LYS A 339 18.38 -17.13 2.18
CA LYS A 339 18.89 -18.35 2.79
C LYS A 339 17.72 -19.14 3.39
N GLY A 340 17.74 -20.45 3.19
CA GLY A 340 16.76 -21.40 3.72
C GLY A 340 15.48 -21.55 2.90
N ARG A 341 14.74 -22.61 3.21
CA ARG A 341 13.52 -23.04 2.49
C ARG A 341 12.23 -22.67 3.21
N PHE A 342 12.34 -22.05 4.38
CA PHE A 342 11.22 -21.70 5.24
C PHE A 342 10.27 -22.88 5.52
N SER A 343 10.84 -24.03 5.85
CA SER A 343 10.13 -25.26 6.21
C SER A 343 10.37 -25.71 7.65
N LYS A 344 11.53 -25.38 8.24
CA LYS A 344 11.85 -25.75 9.63
C LYS A 344 11.19 -24.80 10.63
N LEU A 345 11.08 -25.26 11.88
CA LEU A 345 10.48 -24.48 12.96
C LEU A 345 11.28 -23.24 13.36
N TYR A 346 12.62 -23.23 13.22
CA TYR A 346 13.45 -22.11 13.66
C TYR A 346 14.66 -21.93 12.76
N GLY A 347 15.07 -20.66 12.58
CA GLY A 347 16.36 -20.29 11.97
C GLY A 347 16.55 -20.73 10.52
N ASP A 348 15.47 -21.03 9.79
CA ASP A 348 15.54 -21.46 8.40
C ASP A 348 15.63 -20.26 7.47
N LEU A 349 14.66 -19.35 7.55
CA LEU A 349 14.56 -18.22 6.63
C LEU A 349 15.32 -16.99 7.14
N THR A 350 16.28 -16.56 6.34
CA THR A 350 16.85 -15.20 6.39
C THR A 350 16.90 -14.66 4.98
N ARG A 351 16.35 -13.46 4.77
CA ARG A 351 16.32 -12.82 3.46
C ARG A 351 16.67 -11.35 3.57
N VAL A 352 17.45 -10.89 2.61
CA VAL A 352 17.85 -9.49 2.46
C VAL A 352 17.62 -9.09 1.02
N ASP A 353 16.78 -8.07 0.80
CA ASP A 353 16.62 -7.44 -0.51
C ASP A 353 17.14 -5.99 -0.41
N ALA A 354 18.02 -5.60 -1.32
CA ALA A 354 18.52 -4.24 -1.44
C ALA A 354 18.14 -3.69 -2.82
N ARG A 355 17.36 -2.61 -2.83
CA ARG A 355 16.81 -2.00 -4.05
C ARG A 355 17.19 -0.54 -4.14
N VAL A 356 17.63 -0.10 -5.30
CA VAL A 356 17.89 1.31 -5.61
C VAL A 356 16.90 1.78 -6.66
N ASP A 357 16.15 2.83 -6.34
CA ASP A 357 15.12 3.43 -7.19
C ASP A 357 15.55 4.82 -7.67
N VAL A 358 15.38 5.06 -8.97
CA VAL A 358 15.50 6.36 -9.62
C VAL A 358 14.18 6.67 -10.29
N SER A 359 13.38 7.53 -9.66
CA SER A 359 12.05 7.91 -10.14
C SER A 359 12.08 8.84 -11.35
N SER A 360 13.15 9.65 -11.48
CA SER A 360 13.31 10.62 -12.57
C SER A 360 14.79 10.79 -12.94
N ALA A 361 15.16 10.31 -14.13
CA ALA A 361 16.49 10.49 -14.69
C ALA A 361 16.78 11.96 -15.01
N SER A 362 15.76 12.70 -15.48
CA SER A 362 15.91 14.12 -15.80
C SER A 362 16.14 14.97 -14.55
N ALA A 363 15.43 14.71 -13.45
CA ALA A 363 15.66 15.38 -12.18
C ALA A 363 17.02 15.01 -11.57
N LEU A 364 17.42 13.74 -11.66
CA LEU A 364 18.74 13.28 -11.24
C LEU A 364 19.86 13.99 -12.01
N ALA A 365 19.75 14.06 -13.34
CA ALA A 365 20.74 14.74 -14.18
C ALA A 365 20.83 16.23 -13.83
N LYS A 366 19.69 16.94 -13.74
CA LYS A 366 19.65 18.35 -13.31
C LYS A 366 20.35 18.55 -11.98
N ARG A 367 20.11 17.67 -11.00
CA ARG A 367 20.76 17.72 -9.69
C ARG A 367 22.27 17.54 -9.79
N ILE A 368 22.76 16.58 -10.56
CA ILE A 368 24.20 16.36 -10.77
C ILE A 368 24.84 17.58 -11.44
N PHE A 369 24.23 18.12 -12.49
CA PHE A 369 24.70 19.33 -13.16
C PHE A 369 24.73 20.55 -12.23
N HIS A 370 23.69 20.74 -11.41
CA HIS A 370 23.67 21.81 -10.40
C HIS A 370 24.73 21.61 -9.31
N ALA A 371 24.97 20.37 -8.86
CA ALA A 371 26.01 20.07 -7.89
C ALA A 371 27.42 20.39 -8.43
N ILE A 372 27.68 20.13 -9.72
CA ILE A 372 28.95 20.46 -10.37
C ILE A 372 29.10 21.98 -10.58
N ARG A 373 27.99 22.70 -10.84
CA ARG A 373 28.00 24.14 -11.13
C ARG A 373 27.95 25.04 -9.88
N ARG A 374 27.55 24.53 -8.71
CA ARG A 374 27.43 25.30 -7.47
C ARG A 374 28.81 25.47 -6.80
N SER A 375 29.35 26.70 -6.85
CA SER A 375 30.25 27.20 -5.80
C SER A 375 29.43 27.47 -4.52
N SER A 376 29.99 27.15 -3.35
CA SER A 376 29.33 27.22 -2.03
C SER A 376 28.41 28.42 -1.85
N GLY A 377 27.09 28.21 -1.65
CA GLY A 377 26.23 29.29 -1.13
C GLY A 377 24.71 29.24 -1.29
N SER A 378 24.06 28.30 -1.98
CA SER A 378 22.59 28.35 -2.15
C SER A 378 21.84 27.31 -1.31
N ASN A 379 20.80 27.74 -0.59
CA ASN A 379 19.88 26.90 0.19
C ASN A 379 19.26 25.76 -0.64
N LYS A 380 19.12 24.59 -0.02
CA LYS A 380 18.42 23.41 -0.57
C LYS A 380 16.95 23.79 -0.84
N THR A 381 16.52 23.72 -2.09
CA THR A 381 15.10 23.81 -2.47
C THR A 381 14.48 22.42 -2.43
N ASP A 382 13.18 22.30 -2.12
CA ASP A 382 12.44 21.03 -2.13
C ASP A 382 12.51 20.29 -3.48
N ASP A 383 12.72 21.01 -4.59
CA ASP A 383 12.98 20.43 -5.92
C ASP A 383 14.21 19.51 -5.96
N ASP A 384 15.21 19.71 -5.08
CA ASP A 384 16.42 18.88 -5.01
C ASP A 384 16.11 17.45 -4.48
N ALA A 385 14.96 17.25 -3.82
CA ALA A 385 14.54 15.96 -3.26
C ALA A 385 13.94 14.99 -4.31
N SER A 386 13.28 15.52 -5.34
CA SER A 386 12.66 14.72 -6.42
C SER A 386 13.68 13.95 -7.27
N GLY A 387 14.91 14.48 -7.39
CA GLY A 387 15.99 13.90 -8.18
C GLY A 387 16.96 13.01 -7.40
N SER A 388 16.78 12.76 -6.10
CA SER A 388 17.66 11.85 -5.35
C SER A 388 17.32 10.38 -5.60
N PRO A 389 18.32 9.51 -5.81
CA PRO A 389 18.08 8.08 -5.76
C PRO A 389 17.65 7.66 -4.35
N ARG A 390 16.80 6.64 -4.27
CA ARG A 390 16.37 6.05 -3.01
C ARG A 390 16.92 4.65 -2.87
N LEU A 391 17.41 4.32 -1.68
CA LEU A 391 17.84 2.98 -1.31
C LEU A 391 16.79 2.38 -0.38
N SER A 392 16.13 1.32 -0.83
CA SER A 392 15.18 0.53 -0.05
C SER A 392 15.86 -0.77 0.39
N LEU A 393 15.91 -1.02 1.69
CA LEU A 393 16.47 -2.24 2.28
C LEU A 393 15.36 -3.00 3.00
N ILE A 394 15.17 -4.25 2.61
CA ILE A 394 14.20 -5.18 3.19
C ILE A 394 14.97 -6.28 3.89
N PHE A 395 14.72 -6.46 5.18
CA PHE A 395 15.23 -7.56 5.97
C PHE A 395 14.08 -8.43 6.42
N GLN A 396 14.16 -9.74 6.20
CA GLN A 396 13.18 -10.72 6.67
C GLN A 396 13.88 -11.84 7.44
N GLN A 397 13.37 -12.15 8.62
CA GLN A 397 13.91 -13.19 9.48
C GLN A 397 12.76 -14.01 10.07
N GLN A 398 12.86 -15.33 9.94
CA GLN A 398 11.95 -16.23 10.65
C GLN A 398 12.17 -16.11 12.16
N VAL A 399 11.06 -15.95 12.88
CA VAL A 399 11.02 -15.91 14.34
C VAL A 399 10.78 -17.34 14.86
N ALA A 400 9.64 -17.93 14.49
CA ALA A 400 9.23 -19.27 14.91
C ALA A 400 8.15 -19.80 13.96
N GLY A 401 8.30 -21.04 13.48
CA GLY A 401 7.39 -21.71 12.56
C GLY A 401 6.99 -20.80 11.39
N PRO A 402 5.67 -20.56 11.17
CA PRO A 402 5.17 -19.72 10.08
C PRO A 402 5.36 -18.20 10.29
N ILE A 403 5.96 -17.78 11.41
CA ILE A 403 6.07 -16.37 11.79
C ILE A 403 7.38 -15.79 11.28
N VAL A 404 7.28 -14.71 10.50
CA VAL A 404 8.41 -13.96 9.93
C VAL A 404 8.31 -12.51 10.34
N PHE A 405 9.40 -11.97 10.88
CA PHE A 405 9.56 -10.54 11.11
C PHE A 405 10.22 -9.90 9.88
N LYS A 406 9.61 -8.85 9.34
CA LYS A 406 10.10 -8.09 8.18
C LYS A 406 10.26 -6.62 8.55
N VAL A 407 11.38 -6.04 8.17
CA VAL A 407 11.69 -4.62 8.31
C VAL A 407 11.98 -4.05 6.93
N ASP A 408 11.19 -3.06 6.52
CA ASP A 408 11.39 -2.33 5.28
C ASP A 408 11.84 -0.91 5.62
N SER A 409 13.01 -0.52 5.13
CA SER A 409 13.60 0.79 5.38
C SER A 409 13.94 1.48 4.07
N GLN A 410 13.70 2.78 3.97
CA GLN A 410 14.07 3.56 2.79
C GLN A 410 14.90 4.77 3.20
N PHE A 411 15.92 5.01 2.39
CA PHE A 411 16.88 6.07 2.57
C PHE A 411 16.94 6.93 1.31
N GLN A 412 16.91 8.23 1.52
CA GLN A 412 17.23 9.20 0.48
C GLN A 412 18.75 9.33 0.37
N VAL A 413 19.31 9.02 -0.80
CA VAL A 413 20.75 9.08 -1.05
C VAL A 413 21.18 10.50 -1.43
N GLY A 414 22.27 10.98 -0.85
CA GLY A 414 22.79 12.34 -1.05
C GLY A 414 22.07 13.40 -0.21
N ALA A 415 21.33 13.01 0.83
CA ALA A 415 20.70 13.90 1.81
C ALA A 415 21.24 13.63 3.22
N GLY A 416 21.15 14.61 4.12
CA GLY A 416 21.63 14.49 5.51
C GLY A 416 23.14 14.66 5.73
N LYS A 417 23.56 14.57 7.00
CA LYS A 417 24.97 14.77 7.44
C LYS A 417 25.92 13.64 7.00
N TYR A 418 25.38 12.43 6.84
CA TYR A 418 26.16 11.22 6.49
C TYR A 418 25.95 10.79 5.03
N GLY A 419 25.35 11.64 4.20
CA GLY A 419 25.08 11.32 2.79
C GLY A 419 23.89 10.38 2.55
N ALA A 420 23.19 9.94 3.60
CA ALA A 420 21.89 9.31 3.51
C ALA A 420 20.94 9.80 4.63
N GLN A 421 19.66 9.97 4.31
CA GLN A 421 18.62 10.34 5.27
C GLN A 421 17.52 9.28 5.26
N MET A 422 17.24 8.68 6.43
CA MET A 422 16.13 7.73 6.56
C MET A 422 14.82 8.46 6.32
N GLU A 423 14.01 7.91 5.44
CA GLU A 423 12.87 8.59 4.88
C GLU A 423 11.57 7.96 5.30
N ASP A 424 11.48 6.63 5.36
CA ASP A 424 10.37 5.90 5.96
C ASP A 424 10.85 4.52 6.43
N LEU A 425 10.10 3.92 7.35
CA LEU A 425 10.41 2.66 8.01
C LEU A 425 9.09 1.93 8.30
N ILE A 426 9.01 0.65 7.93
CA ILE A 426 7.84 -0.19 8.20
C ILE A 426 8.32 -1.46 8.91
N TYR A 427 7.73 -1.72 10.06
CA TYR A 427 7.86 -2.99 10.76
C TYR A 427 6.67 -3.86 10.42
N SER A 428 6.90 -5.14 10.13
CA SER A 428 5.84 -6.08 9.82
C SER A 428 6.08 -7.43 10.47
N LEU A 429 4.99 -8.04 10.93
CA LEU A 429 4.94 -9.40 11.44
C LEU A 429 4.02 -10.20 10.52
N ASN A 430 4.58 -11.19 9.85
CA ASN A 430 3.90 -12.00 8.85
C ASN A 430 3.65 -13.39 9.43
N TYR A 431 2.44 -13.90 9.26
CA TYR A 431 2.07 -15.28 9.54
C TYR A 431 1.69 -15.96 8.22
N SER A 432 2.50 -16.91 7.77
CA SER A 432 2.24 -17.63 6.52
C SER A 432 1.22 -18.75 6.71
N LEU A 433 0.20 -18.76 5.85
CA LEU A 433 -0.89 -19.73 5.87
C LEU A 433 -0.60 -20.85 4.86
N ARG A 434 -0.17 -22.02 5.36
CA ARG A 434 0.14 -23.20 4.52
C ARG A 434 -1.00 -23.60 3.58
N LEU A 435 -2.25 -23.48 4.04
CA LEU A 435 -3.45 -23.83 3.27
C LEU A 435 -3.67 -22.92 2.04
N LEU A 436 -3.13 -21.70 2.06
CA LEU A 436 -3.26 -20.74 0.97
C LEU A 436 -1.99 -20.67 0.12
N GLU A 437 -1.10 -21.66 0.22
CA GLU A 437 0.18 -21.81 -0.50
C GLU A 437 1.19 -20.68 -0.27
N SER A 438 0.83 -19.45 -0.65
CA SER A 438 1.59 -18.21 -0.46
C SER A 438 0.77 -17.10 0.23
N GLY A 439 -0.44 -17.43 0.71
CA GLY A 439 -1.24 -16.52 1.51
C GLY A 439 -0.60 -16.24 2.87
N LYS A 440 -0.61 -14.98 3.32
CA LYS A 440 -0.09 -14.59 4.64
C LYS A 440 -0.90 -13.47 5.27
N VAL A 441 -0.98 -13.49 6.59
CA VAL A 441 -1.52 -12.40 7.39
C VAL A 441 -0.36 -11.51 7.82
N VAL A 442 -0.42 -10.23 7.48
CA VAL A 442 0.61 -9.24 7.71
C VAL A 442 0.09 -8.18 8.67
N ALA A 443 0.68 -8.07 9.84
CA ALA A 443 0.47 -6.94 10.74
C ALA A 443 1.63 -5.97 10.58
N TRP A 444 1.39 -4.76 10.06
CA TRP A 444 2.43 -3.78 9.81
C TRP A 444 2.21 -2.47 10.56
N TYR A 445 3.29 -1.73 10.83
CA TYR A 445 3.30 -0.42 11.46
C TYR A 445 4.39 0.48 10.87
N SER A 446 4.02 1.70 10.49
CA SER A 446 4.92 2.78 10.06
C SER A 446 5.00 3.85 11.14
N PRO A 447 6.17 4.03 11.81
CA PRO A 447 6.35 5.09 12.80
C PRO A 447 6.24 6.50 12.22
N LYS A 448 6.65 6.71 10.96
CA LYS A 448 6.56 8.02 10.29
C LYS A 448 5.11 8.43 10.08
N ARG A 449 4.30 7.52 9.55
CA ARG A 449 2.88 7.75 9.27
C ARG A 449 2.01 7.67 10.52
N LYS A 450 2.53 7.04 11.60
CA LYS A 450 1.78 6.67 12.81
C LYS A 450 0.57 5.81 12.45
N GLU A 451 0.77 4.88 11.54
CA GLU A 451 -0.26 4.01 10.99
C GLU A 451 0.14 2.55 11.09
N GLY A 452 -0.85 1.69 11.29
CA GLY A 452 -0.66 0.25 11.23
C GLY A 452 -1.97 -0.49 11.04
N MET A 453 -1.93 -1.62 10.36
CA MET A 453 -3.10 -2.48 10.19
C MET A 453 -2.68 -3.92 9.96
N VAL A 454 -3.64 -4.82 10.17
CA VAL A 454 -3.51 -6.24 9.82
C VAL A 454 -4.16 -6.48 8.49
N GLU A 455 -3.48 -7.08 7.52
CA GLU A 455 -4.00 -7.41 6.19
C GLU A 455 -3.72 -8.84 5.77
N LEU A 456 -4.62 -9.40 4.97
CA LEU A 456 -4.38 -10.67 4.31
C LEU A 456 -3.78 -10.39 2.94
N ARG A 457 -2.59 -10.90 2.70
CA ARG A 457 -1.92 -10.83 1.40
C ARG A 457 -1.97 -12.21 0.77
N VAL A 458 -2.73 -12.32 -0.33
CA VAL A 458 -2.82 -13.54 -1.15
C VAL A 458 -2.30 -13.21 -2.53
N PHE A 459 -1.56 -14.14 -3.12
CA PHE A 459 -0.98 -13.98 -4.45
C PHE A 459 -0.10 -12.71 -4.57
N GLU A 460 0.82 -12.48 -3.64
CA GLU A 460 1.79 -11.37 -3.78
C GLU A 460 2.67 -11.60 -5.01
N PHE A 461 2.43 -10.91 -6.13
CA PHE A 461 3.26 -10.98 -7.34
C PHE A 461 4.34 -9.90 -7.39
#